data_AF-A0A8C9W5U9-F1
#
_entry.id   AF-A0A8C9W5U9-F1
#
_cell.length_a   1.000
_cell.length_b   1.000
_cell.length_c   1.000
_cell.angle_alpha   90.00
_cell.angle_beta   90.00
_cell.angle_gamma   90.00
#
_symmetry.space_group_name_H-M   'P 1'
#
loop_
_entity.id
_entity.type
_entity.pdbx_description
1 polymer ?
#
loop_
_entity_poly.entity_id
_entity_poly.type
_entity_poly.pdbx_seq_one_letter_code
_entity_poly.pdbx_strand_id
1 'polypeptide(L)'
;MRTLLLELMEQYARSKNPKLMLHRSETVVEKMLCNWMSICLYQFLKDSAGEPLYKLFKAVKHQLEKGPVDAVMKKAKYTLNDTDLLGDDVEYCMLTLQVLVHGEGPGVTLVKVLNCDTISQVKEKILEQVYKNVPYSQRPKVESITLESAGQILSDLDLTSQKEGRWKRMNTLAHYDVRDNATLVLSRVLHPLEWCSCTTSCLPGNMKDKSMTKAITELYLMRLLSVKGTLQQFVDDFFRSVLCSSVGPPAVKYFFDFLDEQAQKHDNVDDQTIDIWKTSSLPLRFWVNILRNPHFIFDIHVNEVVDASLFVIVQTFMDACTKSERKLSRDSPNHKLLYAKEISTYKKMVEDYYKGIREMVPVSNQHMNTHLAKVSRSHTGKLSTQVALHQLYQYANKYYDVIITSFDEDPAAQNKQLALRLQQIVAVLENKVTDP
;
A
#
# COMPACT_ATOMS: atom_id res chain seq x y z
N MET A 1 -26.69 -3.42 0.14
CA MET A 1 -25.71 -2.81 -0.79
C MET A 1 -26.34 -2.52 -2.14
N ARG A 2 -26.78 -3.52 -2.92
CA ARG A 2 -27.38 -3.28 -4.26
C ARG A 2 -28.48 -2.21 -4.21
N THR A 3 -29.42 -2.29 -3.28
CA THR A 3 -30.47 -1.28 -3.07
C THR A 3 -29.91 0.13 -2.83
N LEU A 4 -28.99 0.27 -1.87
CA LEU A 4 -28.35 1.56 -1.57
C LEU A 4 -27.53 2.11 -2.75
N LEU A 5 -26.93 1.24 -3.56
CA LEU A 5 -26.23 1.66 -4.79
C LEU A 5 -27.21 2.15 -5.83
N LEU A 6 -28.37 1.50 -5.99
CA LEU A 6 -29.41 1.98 -6.90
C LEU A 6 -29.88 3.38 -6.52
N GLU A 7 -30.12 3.64 -5.24
CA GLU A 7 -30.49 4.97 -4.75
C GLU A 7 -29.40 6.02 -5.04
N LEU A 8 -28.13 5.67 -4.78
CA LEU A 8 -26.99 6.54 -5.10
C LEU A 8 -26.90 6.81 -6.62
N MET A 9 -27.04 5.77 -7.43
CA MET A 9 -27.00 5.86 -8.89
C MET A 9 -28.11 6.77 -9.41
N GLU A 10 -29.34 6.61 -8.92
CA GLU A 10 -30.47 7.47 -9.29
C GLU A 10 -30.20 8.94 -8.94
N GLN A 11 -29.61 9.20 -7.77
CA GLN A 11 -29.25 10.55 -7.34
C GLN A 11 -28.21 11.19 -8.29
N TYR A 12 -27.15 10.45 -8.64
CA TYR A 12 -26.11 10.97 -9.54
C TYR A 12 -26.55 11.01 -11.00
N ALA A 13 -27.38 10.06 -11.45
CA ALA A 13 -27.99 10.09 -12.76
C ALA A 13 -28.92 11.29 -12.91
N ARG A 14 -29.63 11.73 -11.87
CA ARG A 14 -30.41 12.99 -11.94
C ARG A 14 -29.56 14.25 -11.77
N SER A 15 -28.28 14.12 -11.41
CA SER A 15 -27.40 15.26 -11.17
C SER A 15 -26.87 15.88 -12.47
N LYS A 16 -26.31 17.10 -12.37
CA LYS A 16 -25.64 17.77 -13.49
C LYS A 16 -24.36 17.07 -13.95
N ASN A 17 -23.77 16.19 -13.13
CA ASN A 17 -22.52 15.52 -13.46
C ASN A 17 -22.49 14.06 -12.94
N PRO A 18 -23.10 13.12 -13.69
CA PRO A 18 -23.09 11.70 -13.35
C PRO A 18 -21.68 11.10 -13.24
N LYS A 19 -20.66 11.70 -13.89
CA LYS A 19 -19.27 11.22 -13.89
C LYS A 19 -18.61 11.28 -12.50
N LEU A 20 -19.20 12.00 -11.54
CA LEU A 20 -18.68 12.11 -10.17
C LEU A 20 -19.06 10.94 -9.26
N MET A 21 -19.96 10.05 -9.70
CA MET A 21 -20.37 8.90 -8.90
C MET A 21 -19.17 7.99 -8.59
N LEU A 22 -19.04 7.57 -7.32
CA LEU A 22 -17.92 6.74 -6.82
C LEU A 22 -16.54 7.42 -6.90
N HIS A 23 -16.46 8.69 -7.34
CA HIS A 23 -15.20 9.43 -7.44
C HIS A 23 -14.65 9.83 -6.06
N ARG A 24 -15.51 9.94 -5.04
CA ARG A 24 -15.12 10.09 -3.63
C ARG A 24 -15.76 8.97 -2.79
N SER A 25 -15.40 8.90 -1.51
CA SER A 25 -16.01 7.96 -0.56
C SER A 25 -16.71 8.77 0.52
N GLU A 26 -17.85 9.35 0.14
CA GLU A 26 -18.62 10.27 0.97
C GLU A 26 -19.85 9.58 1.59
N THR A 27 -20.22 8.40 1.05
CA THR A 27 -21.38 7.62 1.51
C THR A 27 -20.99 6.28 2.11
N VAL A 28 -21.87 5.75 2.97
CA VAL A 28 -21.72 4.40 3.56
C VAL A 28 -21.64 3.34 2.46
N VAL A 29 -22.45 3.45 1.41
CA VAL A 29 -22.52 2.45 0.34
C VAL A 29 -21.25 2.38 -0.49
N GLU A 30 -20.56 3.49 -0.73
CA GLU A 30 -19.25 3.51 -1.40
C GLU A 30 -18.20 2.77 -0.57
N LYS A 31 -18.21 2.94 0.76
CA LYS A 31 -17.30 2.20 1.64
C LYS A 31 -17.66 0.72 1.71
N MET A 32 -18.96 0.39 1.73
CA MET A 32 -19.42 -1.00 1.65
C MET A 32 -18.98 -1.67 0.34
N LEU A 33 -19.08 -0.97 -0.79
CA LEU A 33 -18.62 -1.46 -2.09
C LEU A 33 -17.13 -1.80 -2.07
N CYS A 34 -16.30 -0.92 -1.49
CA CYS A 34 -14.87 -1.19 -1.33
C CYS A 34 -14.63 -2.47 -0.51
N ASN A 35 -15.31 -2.62 0.63
CA ASN A 35 -15.19 -3.81 1.47
C ASN A 35 -15.66 -5.09 0.75
N TRP A 36 -16.74 -5.00 -0.03
CA TRP A 36 -17.25 -6.14 -0.80
C TRP A 36 -16.32 -6.53 -1.93
N MET A 37 -15.72 -5.56 -2.63
CA MET A 37 -14.66 -5.84 -3.58
C MET A 37 -13.49 -6.54 -2.89
N SER A 38 -13.04 -6.07 -1.72
CA SER A 38 -11.98 -6.74 -0.97
C SER A 38 -12.33 -8.19 -0.61
N ILE A 39 -13.55 -8.45 -0.13
CA ILE A 39 -14.01 -9.81 0.22
C ILE A 39 -14.04 -10.72 -1.02
N CYS A 40 -14.60 -10.24 -2.13
CA CYS A 40 -14.78 -11.02 -3.35
C CYS A 40 -13.47 -11.26 -4.10
N LEU A 41 -12.53 -10.31 -4.05
CA LEU A 41 -11.29 -10.36 -4.81
C LEU A 41 -10.12 -10.94 -4.02
N TYR A 42 -10.26 -11.16 -2.72
CA TYR A 42 -9.17 -11.70 -1.88
C TYR A 42 -8.62 -13.04 -2.40
N GLN A 43 -9.50 -13.95 -2.85
CA GLN A 43 -9.05 -15.24 -3.38
C GLN A 43 -8.25 -15.08 -4.68
N PHE A 44 -8.72 -14.22 -5.59
CA PHE A 44 -8.00 -13.89 -6.82
C PHE A 44 -6.66 -13.21 -6.55
N LEU A 45 -6.62 -12.33 -5.55
CA LEU A 45 -5.38 -11.74 -5.08
C LEU A 45 -4.43 -12.82 -4.56
N LYS A 46 -4.92 -13.77 -3.76
CA LYS A 46 -4.09 -14.86 -3.24
C LYS A 46 -3.55 -15.78 -4.33
N ASP A 47 -4.37 -16.11 -5.32
CA ASP A 47 -4.06 -17.15 -6.31
C ASP A 47 -3.36 -16.61 -7.58
N SER A 48 -3.45 -15.31 -7.86
CA SER A 48 -2.98 -14.75 -9.13
C SER A 48 -2.21 -13.45 -8.97
N ALA A 49 -2.81 -12.42 -8.36
CA ALA A 49 -2.21 -11.07 -8.33
C ALA A 49 -1.21 -10.83 -7.20
N GLY A 50 -1.21 -11.68 -6.17
CA GLY A 50 -0.40 -11.53 -4.97
C GLY A 50 1.08 -11.82 -5.22
N GLU A 51 1.41 -12.87 -5.96
CA GLU A 51 2.81 -13.17 -6.29
C GLU A 51 3.47 -12.05 -7.13
N PRO A 52 2.85 -11.56 -8.23
CA PRO A 52 3.39 -10.41 -8.96
C PRO A 52 3.54 -9.16 -8.10
N LEU A 53 2.56 -8.86 -7.23
CA LEU A 53 2.64 -7.72 -6.31
C LEU A 53 3.81 -7.85 -5.32
N TYR A 54 3.99 -9.04 -4.73
CA TYR A 54 5.09 -9.30 -3.80
C TYR A 54 6.45 -9.22 -4.50
N LYS A 55 6.56 -9.79 -5.71
CA LYS A 55 7.76 -9.69 -6.55
C LYS A 55 8.08 -8.24 -6.90
N LEU A 56 7.09 -7.44 -7.26
CA LEU A 56 7.26 -6.01 -7.52
C LEU A 56 7.77 -5.29 -6.27
N PHE A 57 7.12 -5.47 -5.12
CA PHE A 57 7.56 -4.88 -3.85
C PHE A 57 9.01 -5.26 -3.52
N LYS A 58 9.37 -6.55 -3.61
CA LYS A 58 10.73 -7.03 -3.35
C LYS A 58 11.74 -6.48 -4.35
N ALA A 59 11.38 -6.37 -5.62
CA ALA A 59 12.24 -5.83 -6.67
C ALA A 59 12.52 -4.34 -6.44
N VAL A 60 11.48 -3.55 -6.11
CA VAL A 60 11.60 -2.14 -5.74
C VAL A 60 12.56 -2.03 -4.55
N LYS A 61 12.22 -2.66 -3.43
CA LYS A 61 13.03 -2.62 -2.20
C LYS A 61 14.50 -2.99 -2.45
N HIS A 62 14.73 -4.12 -3.11
CA HIS A 62 16.07 -4.59 -3.42
C HIS A 62 16.85 -3.61 -4.31
N GLN A 63 16.19 -2.97 -5.29
CA GLN A 63 16.84 -2.02 -6.18
C GLN A 63 17.22 -0.72 -5.46
N LEU A 64 16.39 -0.24 -4.54
CA LEU A 64 16.70 0.94 -3.71
C LEU A 64 17.92 0.65 -2.82
N GLU A 65 17.94 -0.50 -2.15
CA GLU A 65 18.96 -0.88 -1.17
C GLU A 65 20.34 -1.24 -1.75
N LYS A 66 20.47 -1.33 -3.08
CA LYS A 66 21.77 -1.46 -3.77
C LYS A 66 22.64 -0.21 -3.66
N GLY A 67 22.05 0.93 -3.32
CA GLY A 67 22.73 2.22 -3.20
C GLY A 67 22.48 2.87 -1.85
N PRO A 68 23.20 3.97 -1.55
CA PRO A 68 23.04 4.68 -0.29
C PRO A 68 21.61 5.21 -0.12
N VAL A 69 21.11 5.09 1.11
CA VAL A 69 19.84 5.66 1.55
C VAL A 69 20.12 6.49 2.79
N ASP A 70 19.76 7.78 2.78
CA ASP A 70 19.91 8.64 3.93
C ASP A 70 18.88 8.27 5.02
N ALA A 71 19.36 7.95 6.21
CA ALA A 71 18.52 7.47 7.30
C ALA A 71 17.53 8.53 7.84
N VAL A 72 17.79 9.82 7.62
CA VAL A 72 17.01 10.94 8.16
C VAL A 72 16.19 11.60 7.07
N MET A 73 16.82 12.03 5.97
CA MET A 73 16.14 12.68 4.85
C MET A 73 15.30 11.70 4.02
N LYS A 74 15.50 10.39 4.21
CA LYS A 74 14.82 9.32 3.45
C LYS A 74 15.00 9.45 1.94
N LYS A 75 16.15 9.97 1.52
CA LYS A 75 16.54 10.07 0.11
C LYS A 75 17.42 8.89 -0.28
N ALA A 76 17.27 8.38 -1.49
CA ALA A 76 18.05 7.26 -2.00
C ALA A 76 18.72 7.56 -3.32
N LYS A 77 19.88 6.95 -3.54
CA LYS A 77 20.60 7.06 -4.82
C LYS A 77 19.85 6.40 -5.97
N TYR A 78 19.21 5.27 -5.69
CA TYR A 78 18.34 4.55 -6.62
C TYR A 78 16.91 4.69 -6.12
N THR A 79 16.04 5.31 -6.91
CA THR A 79 14.62 5.52 -6.59
C THR A 79 13.86 5.75 -7.90
N LEU A 80 12.53 5.61 -7.89
CA LEU A 80 11.66 6.08 -8.96
C LEU A 80 11.15 7.51 -8.73
N ASN A 81 11.30 8.03 -7.50
CA ASN A 81 10.83 9.37 -7.13
C ASN A 81 11.96 10.39 -7.26
N ASP A 82 11.74 11.42 -8.08
CA ASP A 82 12.72 12.47 -8.37
C ASP A 82 12.97 13.41 -7.17
N THR A 83 11.99 13.62 -6.30
CA THR A 83 12.14 14.48 -5.12
C THR A 83 13.06 13.88 -4.06
N ASP A 84 13.18 12.55 -4.07
CA ASP A 84 13.87 11.76 -3.06
C ASP A 84 15.22 11.25 -3.56
N LEU A 85 15.74 11.83 -4.64
CA LEU A 85 17.07 11.50 -5.16
C LEU A 85 18.16 12.03 -4.22
N LEU A 86 19.06 11.12 -3.85
CA LEU A 86 20.28 11.47 -3.13
C LEU A 86 21.34 12.02 -4.09
N GLY A 87 22.05 13.06 -3.64
CA GLY A 87 23.13 13.69 -4.39
C GLY A 87 24.35 12.78 -4.60
N ASP A 88 25.28 13.24 -5.44
CA ASP A 88 26.45 12.47 -5.89
C ASP A 88 27.63 12.46 -4.93
N ASP A 89 27.57 13.28 -3.88
CA ASP A 89 28.69 13.50 -2.95
C ASP A 89 28.97 12.30 -2.02
N VAL A 90 28.18 11.22 -2.13
CA VAL A 90 28.31 10.04 -1.27
C VAL A 90 29.04 8.92 -2.02
N GLU A 91 30.32 8.78 -1.73
CA GLU A 91 31.11 7.60 -2.08
C GLU A 91 30.69 6.40 -1.21
N TYR A 92 30.61 5.22 -1.81
CA TYR A 92 30.30 3.98 -1.10
C TYR A 92 30.94 2.77 -1.77
N CYS A 93 31.16 1.73 -0.97
CA CYS A 93 31.53 0.41 -1.41
C CYS A 93 30.59 -0.64 -0.81
N MET A 94 30.39 -1.72 -1.55
CA MET A 94 29.63 -2.88 -1.07
C MET A 94 30.55 -3.75 -0.22
N LEU A 95 30.06 -4.15 0.95
CA LEU A 95 30.72 -5.07 1.87
C LEU A 95 29.87 -6.34 1.99
N THR A 96 30.53 -7.49 2.10
CA THR A 96 29.91 -8.77 2.45
C THR A 96 30.29 -9.09 3.89
N LEU A 97 29.32 -9.05 4.81
CA LEU A 97 29.52 -9.37 6.22
C LEU A 97 29.28 -10.85 6.50
N GLN A 98 30.05 -11.43 7.41
CA GLN A 98 29.84 -12.76 7.95
C GLN A 98 29.10 -12.64 9.29
N VAL A 99 27.80 -12.92 9.31
CA VAL A 99 26.97 -12.76 10.50
C VAL A 99 26.84 -14.07 11.26
N LEU A 100 27.21 -14.04 12.54
CA LEU A 100 26.98 -15.11 13.52
C LEU A 100 25.81 -14.71 14.42
N VAL A 101 24.82 -15.59 14.58
CA VAL A 101 23.68 -15.34 15.47
C VAL A 101 23.95 -15.99 16.82
N HIS A 102 24.02 -15.18 17.88
CA HIS A 102 24.29 -15.66 19.22
C HIS A 102 23.17 -16.60 19.67
N GLY A 103 23.54 -17.82 20.05
CA GLY A 103 22.60 -18.87 20.50
C GLY A 103 22.01 -19.75 19.38
N GLU A 104 22.23 -19.43 18.10
CA GLU A 104 21.74 -20.22 16.96
C GLU A 104 22.90 -20.92 16.21
N GLY A 105 23.65 -21.78 16.93
CA GLY A 105 24.69 -22.65 16.34
C GLY A 105 25.84 -21.92 15.59
N PRO A 106 26.73 -22.66 14.90
CA PRO A 106 27.87 -22.08 14.17
C PRO A 106 27.50 -21.57 12.76
N GLY A 107 26.22 -21.37 12.46
CA GLY A 107 25.77 -20.96 11.13
C GLY A 107 26.21 -19.53 10.79
N VAL A 108 27.05 -19.38 9.76
CA VAL A 108 27.42 -18.06 9.22
C VAL A 108 26.45 -17.66 8.12
N THR A 109 25.83 -16.49 8.23
CA THR A 109 25.01 -15.90 7.18
C THR A 109 25.76 -14.77 6.49
N LEU A 110 25.93 -14.86 5.16
CA LEU A 110 26.53 -13.80 4.36
C LEU A 110 25.51 -12.71 4.05
N VAL A 111 25.81 -11.45 4.40
CA VAL A 111 24.92 -10.30 4.22
C VAL A 111 25.64 -9.19 3.45
N LYS A 112 25.05 -8.74 2.35
CA LYS A 112 25.58 -7.61 1.56
C LYS A 112 25.03 -6.30 2.08
N VAL A 113 25.92 -5.36 2.36
CA VAL A 113 25.63 -4.02 2.90
C VAL A 113 26.53 -2.99 2.23
N LEU A 114 26.32 -1.71 2.54
CA LEU A 114 27.19 -0.61 2.11
C LEU A 114 27.99 -0.11 3.29
N ASN A 115 29.24 0.30 3.07
CA ASN A 115 30.06 0.92 4.12
C ASN A 115 29.43 2.21 4.69
N CYS A 116 28.58 2.90 3.92
CA CYS A 116 27.87 4.10 4.34
C CYS A 116 26.51 3.82 5.01
N ASP A 117 26.07 2.56 5.12
CA ASP A 117 24.86 2.22 5.88
C ASP A 117 25.07 2.56 7.36
N THR A 118 24.04 3.16 7.97
CA THR A 118 23.97 3.33 9.44
C THR A 118 23.85 1.97 10.12
N ILE A 119 24.17 1.89 11.41
CA ILE A 119 24.11 0.62 12.15
C ILE A 119 22.67 0.07 12.19
N SER A 120 21.66 0.91 12.31
CA SER A 120 20.25 0.46 12.20
C SER A 120 19.92 -0.09 10.81
N GLN A 121 20.37 0.55 9.73
CA GLN A 121 20.18 0.00 8.37
C GLN A 121 20.90 -1.33 8.17
N VAL A 122 22.11 -1.49 8.73
CA VAL A 122 22.83 -2.77 8.72
C VAL A 122 22.04 -3.83 9.47
N LYS A 123 21.53 -3.52 10.67
CA LYS A 123 20.67 -4.41 11.45
C LYS A 123 19.43 -4.85 10.66
N GLU A 124 18.75 -3.92 9.99
CA GLU A 124 17.60 -4.24 9.12
C GLU A 124 17.98 -5.23 8.01
N LYS A 125 19.07 -4.95 7.27
CA LYS A 125 19.56 -5.83 6.19
C LYS A 125 19.97 -7.22 6.71
N ILE A 126 20.59 -7.28 7.89
CA ILE A 126 20.93 -8.55 8.55
C ILE A 126 19.67 -9.32 8.93
N LEU A 127 18.71 -8.68 9.59
CA LEU A 127 17.44 -9.31 9.98
C LEU A 127 16.68 -9.86 8.77
N GLU A 128 16.71 -9.15 7.65
CA GLU A 128 16.08 -9.61 6.42
C GLU A 128 16.69 -10.88 5.84
N GLN A 129 18.01 -11.02 5.93
CA GLN A 129 18.70 -12.18 5.38
C GLN A 129 18.67 -13.38 6.34
N VAL A 130 18.91 -13.15 7.63
CA VAL A 130 18.87 -14.19 8.67
C VAL A 130 17.45 -14.75 8.79
N TYR A 131 16.43 -13.89 8.81
CA TYR A 131 15.03 -14.27 8.98
C TYR A 131 14.22 -14.23 7.68
N LYS A 132 14.85 -14.50 6.52
CA LYS A 132 14.22 -14.37 5.19
C LYS A 132 12.92 -15.14 5.00
N ASN A 133 12.77 -16.27 5.70
CA ASN A 133 11.59 -17.15 5.63
C ASN A 133 10.61 -16.95 6.80
N VAL A 134 10.85 -15.96 7.66
CA VAL A 134 9.99 -15.64 8.81
C VAL A 134 9.16 -14.39 8.49
N PRO A 135 7.85 -14.36 8.79
CA PRO A 135 7.02 -13.16 8.61
C PRO A 135 7.58 -11.96 9.38
N TYR A 136 7.45 -10.74 8.85
CA TYR A 136 8.09 -9.55 9.44
C TYR A 136 7.69 -9.33 10.92
N SER A 137 6.41 -9.49 11.25
CA SER A 137 5.87 -9.31 12.61
C SER A 137 6.46 -10.26 13.65
N GLN A 138 7.04 -11.38 13.24
CA GLN A 138 7.63 -12.40 14.12
C GLN A 138 9.14 -12.25 14.29
N ARG A 139 9.76 -11.31 13.56
CA ARG A 139 11.21 -11.06 13.65
C ARG A 139 11.55 -10.22 14.87
N PRO A 140 12.78 -10.32 15.41
CA PRO A 140 13.28 -9.34 16.37
C PRO A 140 13.22 -7.93 15.77
N LYS A 141 12.88 -6.94 16.61
CA LYS A 141 12.95 -5.53 16.21
C LYS A 141 14.39 -5.03 16.25
N VAL A 142 14.70 -4.01 15.46
CA VAL A 142 16.05 -3.41 15.36
C VAL A 142 16.58 -2.95 16.72
N GLU A 143 15.70 -2.46 17.59
CA GLU A 143 16.07 -1.99 18.95
C GLU A 143 16.32 -3.14 19.92
N SER A 144 15.77 -4.32 19.64
CA SER A 144 15.90 -5.53 20.48
C SER A 144 17.15 -6.35 20.21
N ILE A 145 18.01 -5.88 19.30
CA ILE A 145 19.24 -6.57 18.89
C ILE A 145 20.47 -5.67 19.01
N THR A 146 21.59 -6.27 19.35
CA THR A 146 22.92 -5.66 19.31
C THR A 146 23.75 -6.30 18.21
N LEU A 147 24.68 -5.50 17.68
CA LEU A 147 25.61 -5.92 16.65
C LEU A 147 27.02 -5.65 17.18
N GLU A 148 27.88 -6.66 17.18
CA GLU A 148 29.25 -6.56 17.68
C GLU A 148 30.25 -6.87 16.57
N SER A 149 31.35 -6.11 16.52
CA SER A 149 32.49 -6.35 15.63
C SER A 149 33.77 -6.28 16.45
N ALA A 150 34.58 -7.35 16.42
CA ALA A 150 35.88 -7.42 17.13
C ALA A 150 35.82 -7.01 18.62
N GLY A 151 34.77 -7.38 19.36
CA GLY A 151 34.61 -7.03 20.78
C GLY A 151 33.91 -5.69 21.04
N GLN A 152 33.64 -4.89 20.01
CA GLN A 152 32.98 -3.59 20.12
C GLN A 152 31.51 -3.66 19.69
N ILE A 153 30.60 -3.22 20.56
CA ILE A 153 29.18 -3.04 20.22
C ILE A 153 29.04 -1.82 19.32
N LEU A 154 28.38 -2.01 18.19
CA LEU A 154 28.08 -0.96 17.21
C LEU A 154 26.70 -0.37 17.49
N SER A 155 26.62 0.97 17.45
CA SER A 155 25.35 1.71 17.52
C SER A 155 25.37 2.91 16.57
N ASP A 156 24.19 3.45 16.26
CA ASP A 156 24.06 4.66 15.43
C ASP A 156 24.65 5.89 16.10
N LEU A 157 24.65 5.94 17.42
CA LEU A 157 25.27 7.01 18.21
C LEU A 157 25.95 6.39 19.43
N ASP A 158 27.19 6.81 19.67
CA ASP A 158 27.98 6.43 20.84
C ASP A 158 28.96 7.55 21.23
N LEU A 159 29.91 7.24 22.10
CA LEU A 159 30.96 8.17 22.54
C LEU A 159 31.96 8.52 21.42
N THR A 160 32.04 7.69 20.38
CA THR A 160 32.95 7.88 19.24
C THR A 160 32.32 8.72 18.11
N SER A 161 31.01 8.96 18.16
CA SER A 161 30.28 9.72 17.14
C SER A 161 30.84 11.12 16.89
N GLN A 162 31.07 11.42 15.62
CA GLN A 162 31.59 12.71 15.16
C GLN A 162 30.58 13.84 15.41
N LYS A 163 31.06 14.96 15.97
CA LYS A 163 30.26 16.17 16.20
C LYS A 163 30.68 17.26 15.23
N GLU A 164 29.70 17.87 14.57
CA GLU A 164 29.88 19.01 13.68
C GLU A 164 29.03 20.17 14.19
N GLY A 165 29.64 21.02 15.03
CA GLY A 165 28.93 22.10 15.73
C GLY A 165 27.82 21.54 16.64
N ARG A 166 26.56 21.88 16.33
CA ARG A 166 25.38 21.39 17.06
C ARG A 166 24.89 20.01 16.61
N TRP A 167 25.47 19.47 15.55
CA TRP A 167 25.02 18.23 14.92
C TRP A 167 25.89 17.04 15.36
N LYS A 168 25.26 15.87 15.47
CA LYS A 168 25.94 14.58 15.63
C LYS A 168 25.70 13.75 14.38
N ARG A 169 26.77 13.25 13.78
CA ARG A 169 26.69 12.33 12.64
C ARG A 169 26.36 10.93 13.16
N MET A 170 25.39 10.25 12.53
CA MET A 170 25.13 8.84 12.83
C MET A 170 26.31 7.98 12.34
N ASN A 171 26.71 7.03 13.16
CA ASN A 171 27.80 6.12 12.87
C ASN A 171 27.38 5.13 11.77
N THR A 172 28.32 4.83 10.87
CA THR A 172 28.17 3.87 9.77
C THR A 172 29.22 2.77 9.88
N LEU A 173 29.19 1.76 9.02
CA LEU A 173 30.26 0.75 8.99
C LEU A 173 31.64 1.36 8.71
N ALA A 174 31.71 2.38 7.85
CA ALA A 174 32.92 3.12 7.57
C ALA A 174 33.47 3.88 8.79
N HIS A 175 32.58 4.37 9.68
CA HIS A 175 32.99 5.02 10.93
C HIS A 175 33.78 4.08 11.84
N TYR A 176 33.41 2.80 11.87
CA TYR A 176 34.07 1.77 12.68
C TYR A 176 35.18 1.00 11.92
N ASP A 177 35.60 1.46 10.73
CA ASP A 177 36.56 0.76 9.84
C ASP A 177 36.18 -0.72 9.58
N VAL A 178 34.88 -1.03 9.49
CA VAL A 178 34.44 -2.41 9.20
C VAL A 178 34.78 -2.75 7.75
N ARG A 179 35.58 -3.81 7.58
CA ARG A 179 36.10 -4.25 6.28
C ARG A 179 35.22 -5.32 5.64
N ASP A 180 35.46 -5.57 4.36
CA ASP A 180 34.84 -6.67 3.63
C ASP A 180 35.17 -8.02 4.30
N ASN A 181 34.20 -8.92 4.36
CA ASN A 181 34.24 -10.21 5.04
C ASN A 181 34.43 -10.15 6.57
N ALA A 182 34.25 -8.98 7.20
CA ALA A 182 34.26 -8.86 8.65
C ALA A 182 33.18 -9.75 9.29
N THR A 183 33.54 -10.36 10.42
CA THR A 183 32.61 -11.17 11.22
C THR A 183 31.89 -10.28 12.23
N LEU A 184 30.56 -10.29 12.17
CA LEU A 184 29.72 -9.57 13.12
C LEU A 184 28.86 -10.54 13.91
N VAL A 185 28.69 -10.29 15.20
CA VAL A 185 27.85 -11.10 16.08
C VAL A 185 26.54 -10.38 16.33
N LEU A 186 25.42 -11.03 15.98
CA LEU A 186 24.06 -10.56 16.25
C LEU A 186 23.56 -11.19 17.55
N SER A 187 23.21 -10.38 18.54
CA SER A 187 22.70 -10.84 19.84
C SER A 187 21.36 -10.18 20.18
N ARG A 188 20.48 -10.89 20.90
CA ARG A 188 19.25 -10.30 21.45
C ARG A 188 19.54 -9.59 22.76
N VAL A 189 18.93 -8.43 22.96
CA VAL A 189 19.03 -7.66 24.21
C VAL A 189 17.89 -8.05 25.14
N LEU A 190 18.20 -8.52 26.35
CA LEU A 190 17.19 -8.90 27.35
C LEU A 190 16.51 -7.68 28.00
N HIS A 191 17.15 -6.50 27.96
CA HIS A 191 16.59 -5.23 28.43
C HIS A 191 16.98 -4.08 27.48
N PRO A 192 16.04 -3.50 26.70
CA PRO A 192 16.35 -2.35 25.87
C PRO A 192 16.73 -1.17 26.77
N LEU A 193 17.94 -0.63 26.58
CA LEU A 193 18.33 0.63 27.20
C LEU A 193 17.53 1.74 26.51
N GLU A 194 16.62 2.38 27.26
CA GLU A 194 15.92 3.58 26.81
C GLU A 194 16.95 4.67 26.49
N TRP A 195 17.04 5.08 25.21
CA TRP A 195 17.77 6.28 24.84
C TRP A 195 16.81 7.34 24.30
N CYS A 196 16.83 8.49 24.97
CA CYS A 196 15.99 9.64 24.70
C CYS A 196 16.11 10.16 23.26
N SER A 197 14.95 10.43 22.67
CA SER A 197 14.75 11.05 21.37
C SER A 197 15.27 12.49 21.36
N CYS A 198 16.57 12.69 21.11
CA CYS A 198 17.09 14.00 20.75
C CYS A 198 17.13 14.09 19.23
N THR A 199 16.38 15.06 18.67
CA THR A 199 16.25 15.40 17.25
C THR A 199 17.54 15.13 16.47
N THR A 200 17.54 14.02 15.73
CA THR A 200 18.71 13.49 15.02
C THR A 200 18.54 13.81 13.54
N SER A 201 19.50 14.50 12.94
CA SER A 201 19.58 14.65 11.48
C SER A 201 20.96 14.31 10.96
N CYS A 202 21.02 13.55 9.87
CA CYS A 202 22.26 13.18 9.18
C CYS A 202 22.63 14.20 8.09
N LEU A 203 23.95 14.36 7.93
CA LEU A 203 24.73 15.18 6.99
C LEU A 203 24.74 16.71 7.20
N PRO A 204 25.90 17.27 7.62
CA PRO A 204 26.38 18.55 7.13
C PRO A 204 27.62 18.37 6.23
N GLY A 205 27.46 17.68 5.10
CA GLY A 205 28.41 17.81 4.00
C GLY A 205 28.18 19.12 3.25
N ASN A 206 28.63 20.26 3.80
CA ASN A 206 28.76 21.58 3.18
C ASN A 206 27.93 21.86 1.90
N MET A 207 26.59 21.75 1.95
CA MET A 207 25.73 22.17 0.86
C MET A 207 25.41 23.66 1.03
N LYS A 208 26.33 24.50 0.55
CA LYS A 208 25.95 25.86 0.13
C LYS A 208 24.86 25.68 -0.92
N ASP A 209 23.70 26.26 -0.65
CA ASP A 209 22.61 26.48 -1.60
C ASP A 209 23.15 27.23 -2.83
N LYS A 210 23.68 26.47 -3.79
CA LYS A 210 24.14 26.95 -5.08
C LYS A 210 23.22 26.31 -6.09
N SER A 211 22.21 27.08 -6.50
CA SER A 211 21.64 27.08 -7.85
C SER A 211 21.89 25.78 -8.62
N MET A 212 20.96 24.83 -8.49
CA MET A 212 20.90 23.57 -9.24
C MET A 212 21.10 23.80 -10.75
N THR A 213 22.34 23.62 -11.22
CA THR A 213 22.70 23.83 -12.63
C THR A 213 22.34 22.57 -13.43
N LYS A 214 21.58 22.77 -14.52
CA LYS A 214 21.07 21.80 -15.53
C LYS A 214 21.84 20.49 -15.79
N ALA A 215 23.17 20.46 -15.65
CA ALA A 215 23.99 19.26 -15.86
C ALA A 215 23.73 18.16 -14.80
N ILE A 216 23.38 18.57 -13.57
CA ILE A 216 23.05 17.66 -12.46
C ILE A 216 21.70 16.96 -12.69
N THR A 217 20.78 17.58 -13.46
CA THR A 217 19.46 17.01 -13.78
C THR A 217 19.53 15.83 -14.76
N GLU A 218 20.51 15.81 -15.68
CA GLU A 218 20.64 14.75 -16.70
C GLU A 218 21.13 13.43 -16.10
N LEU A 219 22.11 13.50 -15.18
CA LEU A 219 22.62 12.33 -14.47
C LEU A 219 21.54 11.70 -13.57
N TYR A 220 20.73 12.53 -12.90
CA TYR A 220 19.56 12.08 -12.15
C TYR A 220 18.50 11.42 -13.04
N LEU A 221 18.24 11.97 -14.22
CA LEU A 221 17.35 11.35 -15.18
C LEU A 221 17.85 9.98 -15.64
N MET A 222 19.15 9.82 -15.91
CA MET A 222 19.74 8.51 -16.25
C MET A 222 19.54 7.48 -15.15
N ARG A 223 19.65 7.88 -13.86
CA ARG A 223 19.40 6.99 -12.73
C ARG A 223 17.94 6.58 -12.63
N LEU A 224 17.01 7.52 -12.74
CA LEU A 224 15.57 7.25 -12.75
C LEU A 224 15.23 6.25 -13.87
N LEU A 225 15.75 6.48 -15.08
CA LEU A 225 15.57 5.59 -16.22
C LEU A 225 16.18 4.21 -16.02
N SER A 226 17.36 4.12 -15.39
CA SER A 226 18.01 2.85 -15.06
C SER A 226 17.19 2.02 -14.05
N VAL A 227 16.71 2.68 -12.98
CA VAL A 227 15.86 2.04 -11.97
C VAL A 227 14.54 1.60 -12.61
N LYS A 228 13.88 2.47 -13.38
CA LYS A 228 12.67 2.14 -14.13
C LYS A 228 12.89 0.95 -15.06
N GLY A 229 13.98 0.94 -15.82
CA GLY A 229 14.32 -0.16 -16.73
C GLY A 229 14.49 -1.50 -16.00
N THR A 230 15.12 -1.48 -14.83
CA THR A 230 15.30 -2.69 -13.99
C THR A 230 13.98 -3.22 -13.44
N LEU A 231 13.04 -2.32 -13.10
CA LEU A 231 11.75 -2.67 -12.50
C LEU A 231 10.66 -2.95 -13.54
N GLN A 232 10.90 -2.65 -14.82
CA GLN A 232 9.90 -2.65 -15.89
C GLN A 232 9.11 -3.97 -15.97
N GLN A 233 9.80 -5.11 -16.02
CA GLN A 233 9.13 -6.42 -16.13
C GLN A 233 8.20 -6.70 -14.94
N PHE A 234 8.61 -6.34 -13.72
CA PHE A 234 7.78 -6.53 -12.52
C PHE A 234 6.52 -5.65 -12.54
N VAL A 235 6.64 -4.43 -13.06
CA VAL A 235 5.49 -3.53 -13.26
C VAL A 235 4.54 -4.11 -14.30
N ASP A 236 5.08 -4.57 -15.43
CA ASP A 236 4.30 -5.17 -16.51
C ASP A 236 3.59 -6.45 -16.07
N ASP A 237 4.27 -7.33 -15.32
CA ASP A 237 3.70 -8.56 -14.78
C ASP A 237 2.56 -8.29 -13.80
N PHE A 238 2.73 -7.30 -12.90
CA PHE A 238 1.67 -6.89 -12.00
C PHE A 238 0.47 -6.31 -12.76
N PHE A 239 0.69 -5.39 -13.70
CA PHE A 239 -0.39 -4.78 -14.49
C PHE A 239 -1.12 -5.82 -15.32
N ARG A 240 -0.40 -6.73 -15.97
CA ARG A 240 -0.99 -7.86 -16.71
C ARG A 240 -1.81 -8.75 -15.81
N SER A 241 -1.35 -9.03 -14.59
CA SER A 241 -2.07 -9.87 -13.66
C SER A 241 -3.40 -9.27 -13.20
N VAL A 242 -3.47 -7.96 -12.94
CA VAL A 242 -4.70 -7.32 -12.42
C VAL A 242 -5.65 -6.85 -13.53
N LEU A 243 -5.13 -6.63 -14.74
CA LEU A 243 -5.89 -6.24 -15.94
C LEU A 243 -6.11 -7.44 -16.90
N CYS A 244 -6.12 -8.67 -16.39
CA CYS A 244 -6.39 -9.86 -17.19
C CYS A 244 -7.88 -10.20 -17.20
N SER A 245 -8.48 -10.31 -18.39
CA SER A 245 -9.89 -10.71 -18.53
C SER A 245 -10.07 -12.24 -18.53
N SER A 246 -9.11 -13.07 -18.93
CA SER A 246 -9.33 -14.52 -19.07
C SER A 246 -9.56 -15.26 -17.74
N VAL A 247 -9.19 -14.68 -16.60
CA VAL A 247 -9.29 -15.27 -15.25
C VAL A 247 -10.05 -14.33 -14.28
N GLY A 248 -10.92 -13.47 -14.82
CA GLY A 248 -11.60 -12.42 -14.04
C GLY A 248 -12.53 -12.99 -12.95
N PRO A 249 -12.53 -12.43 -11.72
CA PRO A 249 -13.43 -12.89 -10.66
C PRO A 249 -14.91 -12.65 -11.01
N PRO A 250 -15.82 -13.59 -10.68
CA PRO A 250 -17.24 -13.47 -11.03
C PRO A 250 -17.90 -12.21 -10.47
N ALA A 251 -17.38 -11.71 -9.35
CA ALA A 251 -17.83 -10.46 -8.74
C ALA A 251 -17.58 -9.22 -9.62
N VAL A 252 -16.47 -9.18 -10.37
CA VAL A 252 -16.18 -8.06 -11.28
C VAL A 252 -17.18 -8.04 -12.42
N LYS A 253 -17.39 -9.18 -13.08
CA LYS A 253 -18.39 -9.32 -14.15
C LYS A 253 -19.78 -8.96 -13.66
N TYR A 254 -20.20 -9.57 -12.54
CA TYR A 254 -21.51 -9.31 -11.93
C TYR A 254 -21.73 -7.82 -11.62
N PHE A 255 -20.70 -7.14 -11.09
CA PHE A 255 -20.81 -5.74 -10.74
C PHE A 255 -20.76 -4.81 -11.96
N PHE A 256 -19.93 -5.12 -12.96
CA PHE A 256 -19.83 -4.32 -14.19
C PHE A 256 -21.09 -4.44 -15.05
N ASP A 257 -21.68 -5.64 -15.15
CA ASP A 257 -22.98 -5.83 -15.78
C ASP A 257 -24.07 -5.02 -15.05
N PHE A 258 -24.05 -5.01 -13.71
CA PHE A 258 -24.97 -4.18 -12.93
C PHE A 258 -24.84 -2.68 -13.25
N LEU A 259 -23.61 -2.17 -13.41
CA LEU A 259 -23.38 -0.78 -13.82
C LEU A 259 -23.88 -0.50 -15.24
N ASP A 260 -23.62 -1.42 -16.18
CA ASP A 260 -24.07 -1.31 -17.58
C ASP A 260 -25.62 -1.29 -17.65
N GLU A 261 -26.28 -2.22 -16.96
CA GLU A 261 -27.75 -2.30 -16.88
C GLU A 261 -28.39 -1.05 -16.27
N GLN A 262 -27.75 -0.45 -15.26
CA GLN A 262 -28.29 0.77 -14.65
C GLN A 262 -28.06 1.98 -15.53
N ALA A 263 -26.91 2.08 -16.18
CA ALA A 263 -26.62 3.20 -17.08
C ALA A 263 -27.62 3.26 -18.25
N GLN A 264 -28.00 2.11 -18.81
CA GLN A 264 -28.98 2.02 -19.90
C GLN A 264 -30.38 2.54 -19.55
N LYS A 265 -30.70 2.72 -18.26
CA LYS A 265 -32.00 3.26 -17.82
C LYS A 265 -32.05 4.79 -17.81
N HIS A 266 -30.92 5.45 -18.05
CA HIS A 266 -30.79 6.90 -17.94
C HIS A 266 -30.18 7.50 -19.20
N ASP A 267 -30.93 8.34 -19.90
CA ASP A 267 -30.51 8.94 -21.18
C ASP A 267 -29.29 9.87 -21.06
N ASN A 268 -28.97 10.35 -19.85
CA ASN A 268 -27.86 11.28 -19.61
C ASN A 268 -26.55 10.59 -19.20
N VAL A 269 -26.50 9.27 -19.25
CA VAL A 269 -25.30 8.47 -18.94
C VAL A 269 -24.70 7.95 -20.25
N ASP A 270 -23.62 8.60 -20.70
CA ASP A 270 -22.87 8.19 -21.89
C ASP A 270 -21.89 7.03 -21.60
N ASP A 271 -21.41 6.35 -22.65
CA ASP A 271 -20.41 5.27 -22.52
C ASP A 271 -19.13 5.72 -21.78
N GLN A 272 -18.76 6.99 -21.91
CA GLN A 272 -17.62 7.54 -21.19
C GLN A 272 -17.87 7.56 -19.67
N THR A 273 -19.09 7.89 -19.23
CA THR A 273 -19.51 7.91 -17.84
C THR A 273 -19.49 6.51 -17.25
N ILE A 274 -19.97 5.52 -17.99
CA ILE A 274 -19.93 4.11 -17.57
C ILE A 274 -18.50 3.67 -17.29
N ASP A 275 -17.56 3.99 -18.19
CA ASP A 275 -16.16 3.64 -18.01
C ASP A 275 -15.51 4.38 -16.84
N ILE A 276 -15.95 5.61 -16.54
CA ILE A 276 -15.54 6.34 -15.33
C ILE A 276 -16.08 5.65 -14.08
N TRP A 277 -17.32 5.16 -14.07
CA TRP A 277 -17.88 4.42 -12.94
C TRP A 277 -17.15 3.10 -12.70
N LYS A 278 -16.84 2.34 -13.76
CA LYS A 278 -16.04 1.11 -13.67
C LYS A 278 -14.62 1.38 -13.14
N THR A 279 -13.97 2.41 -13.67
CA THR A 279 -12.64 2.85 -13.23
C THR A 279 -12.63 3.30 -11.76
N SER A 280 -13.64 4.08 -11.36
CA SER A 280 -13.76 4.62 -10.01
C SER A 280 -14.22 3.60 -8.99
N SER A 281 -14.83 2.49 -9.41
CA SER A 281 -15.31 1.45 -8.49
C SER A 281 -14.29 0.36 -8.20
N LEU A 282 -13.43 0.01 -9.17
CA LEU A 282 -12.51 -1.12 -9.05
C LEU A 282 -11.03 -0.70 -9.17
N PRO A 283 -10.48 -0.29 -10.34
CA PRO A 283 -9.06 0.08 -10.44
C PRO A 283 -8.61 1.13 -9.43
N LEU A 284 -9.33 2.24 -9.31
CA LEU A 284 -8.91 3.36 -8.46
C LEU A 284 -9.18 3.14 -6.96
N ARG A 285 -10.12 2.26 -6.60
CA ARG A 285 -10.51 2.02 -5.20
C ARG A 285 -9.84 0.81 -4.60
N PHE A 286 -9.80 -0.28 -5.35
CA PHE A 286 -9.26 -1.53 -4.89
C PHE A 286 -7.80 -1.67 -5.31
N TRP A 287 -7.51 -1.68 -6.61
CA TRP A 287 -6.17 -2.00 -7.10
C TRP A 287 -5.12 -0.96 -6.73
N VAL A 288 -5.43 0.33 -6.85
CA VAL A 288 -4.57 1.42 -6.35
C VAL A 288 -4.29 1.28 -4.85
N ASN A 289 -5.31 0.93 -4.06
CA ASN A 289 -5.16 0.78 -2.61
C ASN A 289 -4.28 -0.42 -2.25
N ILE A 290 -4.41 -1.54 -2.97
CA ILE A 290 -3.58 -2.74 -2.78
C ILE A 290 -2.13 -2.50 -3.22
N LEU A 291 -1.92 -1.84 -4.37
CA LEU A 291 -0.58 -1.53 -4.87
C LEU A 291 0.16 -0.53 -3.94
N ARG A 292 -0.57 0.46 -3.40
CA ARG A 292 -0.02 1.43 -2.45
C ARG A 292 0.26 0.82 -1.07
N ASN A 293 -0.56 -0.14 -0.64
CA ASN A 293 -0.47 -0.71 0.71
C ASN A 293 -0.26 -2.23 0.66
N PRO A 294 0.91 -2.71 0.20
CA PRO A 294 1.17 -4.14 0.09
C PRO A 294 1.17 -4.85 1.47
N HIS A 295 1.38 -4.10 2.56
CA HIS A 295 1.28 -4.59 3.94
C HIS A 295 -0.15 -4.96 4.38
N PHE A 296 -1.19 -4.56 3.63
CA PHE A 296 -2.55 -5.08 3.85
C PHE A 296 -2.68 -6.57 3.50
N ILE A 297 -1.76 -7.08 2.69
CA ILE A 297 -1.82 -8.42 2.11
C ILE A 297 -0.69 -9.29 2.65
N PHE A 298 0.50 -8.72 2.81
CA PHE A 298 1.69 -9.42 3.26
C PHE A 298 2.17 -8.91 4.62
N ASP A 299 2.73 -9.81 5.42
CA ASP A 299 3.43 -9.45 6.64
C ASP A 299 4.85 -8.94 6.32
N ILE A 300 4.89 -7.68 5.90
CA ILE A 300 6.09 -6.96 5.45
C ILE A 300 6.15 -5.57 6.08
N HIS A 301 7.36 -5.01 6.12
CA HIS A 301 7.57 -3.59 6.40
C HIS A 301 7.87 -2.83 5.12
N VAL A 302 7.11 -1.75 4.91
CA VAL A 302 7.31 -0.81 3.81
C VAL A 302 7.93 0.44 4.42
N ASN A 303 9.19 0.71 4.08
CA ASN A 303 9.85 1.95 4.48
C ASN A 303 9.45 3.12 3.56
N GLU A 304 9.69 4.35 3.99
CA GLU A 304 9.25 5.56 3.30
C GLU A 304 9.77 5.67 1.87
N VAL A 305 11.02 5.27 1.62
CA VAL A 305 11.61 5.39 0.27
C VAL A 305 11.01 4.38 -0.70
N VAL A 306 10.71 3.17 -0.22
CA VAL A 306 9.96 2.17 -1.00
C VAL A 306 8.53 2.65 -1.26
N ASP A 307 7.85 3.23 -0.27
CA ASP A 307 6.51 3.81 -0.44
C ASP A 307 6.50 4.89 -1.52
N ALA A 308 7.47 5.80 -1.49
CA ALA A 308 7.62 6.86 -2.50
C ALA A 308 7.83 6.29 -3.92
N SER A 309 8.63 5.23 -4.06
CA SER A 309 8.81 4.57 -5.37
C SER A 309 7.56 3.81 -5.83
N LEU A 310 6.84 3.14 -4.92
CA LEU A 310 5.55 2.51 -5.22
C LEU A 310 4.51 3.55 -5.64
N PHE A 311 4.52 4.74 -5.03
CA PHE A 311 3.62 5.83 -5.39
C PHE A 311 3.76 6.26 -6.86
N VAL A 312 4.99 6.30 -7.40
CA VAL A 312 5.23 6.58 -8.83
C VAL A 312 4.57 5.53 -9.73
N ILE A 313 4.63 4.26 -9.35
CA ILE A 313 3.99 3.15 -10.07
C ILE A 313 2.47 3.24 -9.95
N VAL A 314 1.95 3.59 -8.77
CA VAL A 314 0.52 3.84 -8.54
C VAL A 314 0.01 4.96 -9.43
N GLN A 315 0.70 6.09 -9.51
CA GLN A 315 0.31 7.20 -10.39
C GLN A 315 0.30 6.76 -11.86
N THR A 316 1.27 5.93 -12.27
CA THR A 316 1.31 5.36 -13.62
C THR A 316 0.10 4.45 -13.89
N PHE A 317 -0.29 3.61 -12.94
CA PHE A 317 -1.49 2.78 -13.04
C PHE A 317 -2.77 3.63 -13.12
N MET A 318 -2.86 4.67 -12.30
CA MET A 318 -4.00 5.61 -12.31
C MET A 318 -4.11 6.29 -13.68
N ASP A 319 -3.00 6.79 -14.22
CA ASP A 319 -2.98 7.42 -15.54
C ASP A 319 -3.40 6.45 -16.65
N ALA A 320 -3.04 5.17 -16.54
CA ALA A 320 -3.44 4.13 -17.50
C ALA A 320 -4.96 3.93 -17.52
N CYS A 321 -5.63 4.17 -16.40
CA CYS A 321 -7.08 4.10 -16.29
C CYS A 321 -7.80 5.37 -16.80
N THR A 322 -7.07 6.43 -17.17
CA THR A 322 -7.68 7.66 -17.70
C THR A 322 -7.83 7.62 -19.21
N LYS A 323 -8.96 8.12 -19.72
CA LYS A 323 -9.20 8.26 -21.17
C LYS A 323 -8.56 9.51 -21.80
N SER A 324 -8.21 10.51 -21.00
CA SER A 324 -7.65 11.78 -21.51
C SER A 324 -6.30 11.56 -22.21
N GLU A 325 -6.14 12.10 -23.42
CA GLU A 325 -4.85 12.16 -24.09
C GLU A 325 -3.84 12.95 -23.26
N ARG A 326 -2.62 12.41 -23.11
CA ARG A 326 -1.57 13.06 -22.33
C ARG A 326 -0.97 14.20 -23.13
N LYS A 327 -1.17 15.44 -22.67
CA LYS A 327 -0.32 16.58 -23.05
C LYS A 327 0.90 16.57 -22.15
N LEU A 328 2.03 16.11 -22.67
CA LEU A 328 3.32 16.19 -21.97
C LEU A 328 3.95 17.55 -22.28
N SER A 329 4.13 18.36 -21.23
CA SER A 329 4.98 19.54 -21.25
C SER A 329 6.23 19.31 -20.41
N ARG A 330 7.20 20.24 -20.51
CA ARG A 330 8.40 20.26 -19.66
C ARG A 330 8.09 20.36 -18.16
N ASP A 331 6.91 20.87 -17.80
CA ASP A 331 6.45 21.02 -16.42
C ASP A 331 5.57 19.84 -15.95
N SER A 332 5.47 18.77 -16.74
CA SER A 332 4.73 17.58 -16.35
C SER A 332 5.41 16.92 -15.14
N PRO A 333 4.65 16.38 -14.17
CA PRO A 333 5.21 15.59 -13.09
C PRO A 333 6.11 14.47 -13.62
N ASN A 334 7.23 14.22 -12.94
CA ASN A 334 8.29 13.33 -13.46
C ASN A 334 7.83 11.89 -13.70
N HIS A 335 6.91 11.35 -12.89
CA HIS A 335 6.31 10.03 -13.16
C HIS A 335 5.65 9.95 -14.54
N LYS A 336 5.04 11.05 -15.03
CA LYS A 336 4.40 11.10 -16.36
C LYS A 336 5.42 11.06 -17.49
N LEU A 337 6.59 11.66 -17.28
CA LEU A 337 7.72 11.62 -18.21
C LEU A 337 8.38 10.24 -18.20
N LEU A 338 8.55 9.65 -17.02
CA LEU A 338 9.25 8.39 -16.80
C LEU A 338 8.57 7.19 -17.47
N TYR A 339 7.23 7.16 -17.46
CA TYR A 339 6.40 6.14 -18.12
C TYR A 339 5.64 6.67 -19.33
N ALA A 340 6.19 7.68 -20.02
CA ALA A 340 5.55 8.28 -21.19
C ALA A 340 5.41 7.30 -22.36
N LYS A 341 6.35 6.37 -22.52
CA LYS A 341 6.39 5.43 -23.65
C LYS A 341 5.43 4.25 -23.46
N GLU A 342 5.28 3.79 -22.22
CA GLU A 342 4.51 2.58 -21.88
C GLU A 342 3.02 2.85 -21.67
N ILE A 343 2.65 4.11 -21.42
CA ILE A 343 1.27 4.45 -21.07
C ILE A 343 0.25 4.06 -22.13
N SER A 344 0.58 4.21 -23.42
CA SER A 344 -0.33 3.85 -24.50
C SER A 344 -0.62 2.35 -24.48
N THR A 345 0.40 1.53 -24.19
CA THR A 345 0.25 0.10 -23.98
C THR A 345 -0.62 -0.21 -22.76
N TYR A 346 -0.40 0.47 -21.63
CA TYR A 346 -1.21 0.24 -20.43
C TYR A 346 -2.67 0.70 -20.58
N LYS A 347 -2.92 1.82 -21.27
CA LYS A 347 -4.28 2.26 -21.62
C LYS A 347 -4.99 1.22 -22.48
N LYS A 348 -4.30 0.70 -23.50
CA LYS A 348 -4.83 -0.40 -24.32
C LYS A 348 -5.12 -1.64 -23.49
N MET A 349 -4.27 -1.99 -22.52
CA MET A 349 -4.56 -3.11 -21.60
C MET A 349 -5.84 -2.88 -20.78
N VAL A 350 -6.10 -1.66 -20.31
CA VAL A 350 -7.35 -1.33 -19.59
C VAL A 350 -8.57 -1.43 -20.52
N GLU A 351 -8.44 -0.95 -21.76
CA GLU A 351 -9.48 -1.05 -22.78
C GLU A 351 -9.81 -2.52 -23.11
N ASP A 352 -8.78 -3.33 -23.38
CA ASP A 352 -8.91 -4.77 -23.65
C ASP A 352 -9.50 -5.52 -22.43
N TYR A 353 -9.14 -5.10 -21.21
CA TYR A 353 -9.71 -5.65 -19.97
C TYR A 353 -11.22 -5.40 -19.87
N TYR A 354 -11.68 -4.16 -20.06
CA TYR A 354 -13.11 -3.83 -20.02
C TYR A 354 -13.89 -4.49 -21.14
N LYS A 355 -13.32 -4.53 -22.35
CA LYS A 355 -13.91 -5.26 -23.48
C LYS A 355 -14.05 -6.75 -23.14
N GLY A 356 -12.99 -7.38 -22.64
CA GLY A 356 -13.00 -8.78 -22.27
C GLY A 356 -14.02 -9.10 -21.17
N ILE A 357 -14.18 -8.24 -20.16
CA ILE A 357 -15.23 -8.42 -19.14
C ILE A 357 -16.63 -8.30 -19.76
N ARG A 358 -16.84 -7.34 -20.66
CA ARG A 358 -18.13 -7.20 -21.35
C ARG A 358 -18.51 -8.47 -22.13
N GLU A 359 -17.53 -9.10 -22.78
CA GLU A 359 -17.69 -10.33 -23.57
C GLU A 359 -17.83 -11.62 -22.75
N MET A 360 -17.55 -11.58 -21.43
CA MET A 360 -17.77 -12.75 -20.56
C MET A 360 -19.23 -13.16 -20.49
N VAL A 361 -19.45 -14.45 -20.22
CA VAL A 361 -20.79 -14.97 -19.89
C VAL A 361 -21.33 -14.25 -18.64
N PRO A 362 -22.56 -13.69 -18.70
CA PRO A 362 -23.18 -13.04 -17.55
C PRO A 362 -23.28 -13.97 -16.34
N VAL A 363 -23.02 -13.41 -15.16
CA VAL A 363 -23.09 -14.16 -13.90
C VAL A 363 -24.50 -14.10 -13.34
N SER A 364 -25.18 -15.25 -13.24
CA SER A 364 -26.53 -15.29 -12.66
C SER A 364 -26.51 -14.97 -11.16
N ASN A 365 -27.64 -14.43 -10.65
CA ASN A 365 -27.82 -14.20 -9.21
C ASN A 365 -27.60 -15.49 -8.39
N GLN A 366 -28.03 -16.64 -8.90
CA GLN A 366 -27.84 -17.93 -8.23
C GLN A 366 -26.36 -18.29 -8.13
N HIS A 367 -25.59 -18.11 -9.22
CA HIS A 367 -24.15 -18.37 -9.22
C HIS A 367 -23.43 -17.43 -8.25
N MET A 368 -23.75 -16.13 -8.29
CA MET A 368 -23.13 -15.15 -7.40
C MET A 368 -23.46 -15.41 -5.92
N ASN A 369 -24.71 -15.75 -5.60
CA ASN A 369 -25.12 -16.12 -4.25
C ASN A 369 -24.42 -17.40 -3.76
N THR A 370 -24.22 -18.37 -4.65
CA THR A 370 -23.47 -19.60 -4.34
C THR A 370 -22.01 -19.28 -4.02
N HIS A 371 -21.38 -18.41 -4.81
CA HIS A 371 -20.03 -17.92 -4.56
C HIS A 371 -19.92 -17.21 -3.20
N LEU A 372 -20.81 -16.24 -2.93
CA LEU A 372 -20.84 -15.50 -1.66
C LEU A 372 -21.11 -16.41 -0.46
N ALA A 373 -22.00 -17.41 -0.60
CA ALA A 373 -22.25 -18.38 0.45
C ALA A 373 -21.02 -19.24 0.77
N LYS A 374 -20.21 -19.59 -0.24
CA LYS A 374 -18.94 -20.29 -0.05
C LYS A 374 -17.94 -19.41 0.71
N VAL A 375 -17.82 -18.13 0.35
CA VAL A 375 -16.95 -17.16 1.05
C VAL A 375 -17.42 -16.94 2.49
N SER A 376 -18.73 -16.82 2.72
CA SER A 376 -19.31 -16.68 4.06
C SER A 376 -18.97 -17.87 4.96
N ARG A 377 -19.15 -19.11 4.45
CA ARG A 377 -18.80 -20.32 5.19
C ARG A 377 -17.31 -20.40 5.52
N SER A 378 -16.42 -20.02 4.60
CA SER A 378 -14.97 -20.08 4.84
C SER A 378 -14.45 -19.03 5.84
N HIS A 379 -15.27 -18.04 6.20
CA HIS A 379 -14.93 -17.00 7.16
C HIS A 379 -15.84 -16.98 8.41
N THR A 380 -16.78 -17.92 8.51
CA THR A 380 -17.64 -18.07 9.69
C THR A 380 -16.78 -18.34 10.92
N GLY A 381 -17.03 -17.58 12.01
CA GLY A 381 -16.28 -17.70 13.27
C GLY A 381 -14.91 -17.02 13.29
N LYS A 382 -14.44 -16.44 12.18
CA LYS A 382 -13.16 -15.70 12.14
C LYS A 382 -13.24 -14.26 12.65
N LEU A 383 -14.46 -13.70 12.68
CA LEU A 383 -14.72 -12.31 13.08
C LEU A 383 -15.73 -12.31 14.23
N SER A 384 -15.50 -11.44 15.22
CA SER A 384 -16.45 -11.26 16.33
C SER A 384 -17.63 -10.40 15.91
N THR A 385 -18.73 -11.05 15.49
CA THR A 385 -19.98 -10.36 15.16
C THR A 385 -20.54 -9.60 16.37
N GLN A 386 -20.35 -10.11 17.59
CA GLN A 386 -20.82 -9.46 18.81
C GLN A 386 -20.16 -8.10 19.03
N VAL A 387 -18.83 -8.02 18.89
CA VAL A 387 -18.11 -6.74 19.02
C VAL A 387 -18.54 -5.77 17.93
N ALA A 388 -18.69 -6.25 16.68
CA ALA A 388 -19.15 -5.41 15.57
C ALA A 388 -20.57 -4.85 15.82
N LEU A 389 -21.49 -5.68 16.31
CA LEU A 389 -22.86 -5.25 16.67
C LEU A 389 -22.87 -4.24 17.80
N HIS A 390 -22.02 -4.41 18.82
CA HIS A 390 -21.89 -3.45 19.90
C HIS A 390 -21.39 -2.08 19.40
N GLN A 391 -20.37 -2.08 18.53
CA GLN A 391 -19.88 -0.83 17.92
C GLN A 391 -20.94 -0.18 17.01
N LEU A 392 -21.71 -0.97 16.26
CA LEU A 392 -22.83 -0.45 15.45
C LEU A 392 -23.94 0.15 16.32
N TYR A 393 -24.24 -0.48 17.46
CA TYR A 393 -25.24 0.02 18.40
C TYR A 393 -24.88 1.41 18.93
N GLN A 394 -23.60 1.73 19.14
CA GLN A 394 -23.20 3.07 19.56
C GLN A 394 -23.68 4.16 18.60
N TYR A 395 -23.67 3.90 17.29
CA TYR A 395 -24.24 4.81 16.29
C TYR A 395 -25.76 4.82 16.35
N ALA A 396 -26.40 3.67 16.47
CA ALA A 396 -27.86 3.57 16.58
C ALA A 396 -28.39 4.35 17.80
N ASN A 397 -27.68 4.28 18.93
CA ASN A 397 -28.01 5.03 20.14
C ASN A 397 -27.77 6.53 19.98
N LYS A 398 -26.62 6.92 19.39
CA LYS A 398 -26.28 8.32 19.14
C LYS A 398 -27.30 9.04 18.25
N TYR A 399 -27.86 8.35 17.27
CA TYR A 399 -28.82 8.91 16.30
C TYR A 399 -30.24 8.36 16.50
N TYR A 400 -30.55 7.92 17.72
CA TYR A 400 -31.77 7.20 18.05
C TYR A 400 -33.04 7.93 17.59
N ASP A 401 -33.21 9.21 17.96
CA ASP A 401 -34.41 10.00 17.63
C ASP A 401 -34.63 10.13 16.12
N VAL A 402 -33.54 10.32 15.36
CA VAL A 402 -33.59 10.43 13.90
C VAL A 402 -34.01 9.10 13.27
N ILE A 403 -33.49 7.98 13.79
CA ILE A 403 -33.82 6.64 13.32
C ILE A 403 -35.28 6.29 13.64
N ILE A 404 -35.77 6.59 14.84
CA ILE A 404 -37.17 6.36 15.22
C ILE A 404 -38.11 7.17 14.32
N THR A 405 -37.82 8.47 14.14
CA THR A 405 -38.61 9.33 13.24
C THR A 405 -38.65 8.74 11.83
N SER A 406 -37.51 8.28 11.32
CA SER A 406 -37.44 7.64 9.99
C SER A 406 -38.25 6.33 9.91
N PHE A 407 -38.29 5.54 10.98
CA PHE A 407 -39.13 4.33 11.04
C PHE A 407 -40.62 4.66 11.13
N ASP A 408 -40.99 5.75 11.77
CA ASP A 408 -42.37 6.22 11.86
C ASP A 408 -42.84 6.88 10.55
N GLU A 409 -41.93 7.37 9.70
CA GLU A 409 -42.26 7.91 8.38
C GLU A 409 -42.35 6.84 7.27
N ASP A 410 -41.67 5.69 7.43
CA ASP A 410 -41.65 4.60 6.43
C ASP A 410 -42.77 3.56 6.67
N PRO A 411 -43.77 3.42 5.78
CA PRO A 411 -44.83 2.43 5.91
C PRO A 411 -44.34 0.98 6.01
N ALA A 412 -43.22 0.63 5.36
CA ALA A 412 -42.66 -0.72 5.44
C ALA A 412 -42.03 -1.00 6.82
N ALA A 413 -41.46 0.03 7.45
CA ALA A 413 -40.92 -0.05 8.81
C ALA A 413 -42.03 -0.13 9.86
N GLN A 414 -43.09 0.66 9.71
CA GLN A 414 -44.29 0.61 10.55
C GLN A 414 -44.93 -0.79 10.54
N ASN A 415 -45.14 -1.35 9.34
CA ASN A 415 -45.72 -2.70 9.18
C ASN A 415 -44.90 -3.79 9.87
N LYS A 416 -43.59 -3.59 10.02
CA LYS A 416 -42.67 -4.52 10.71
C LYS A 416 -42.42 -4.17 12.18
N GLN A 417 -43.04 -3.10 12.67
CA GLN A 417 -42.87 -2.57 14.03
C GLN A 417 -41.39 -2.34 14.39
N LEU A 418 -40.60 -1.78 13.46
CA LEU A 418 -39.15 -1.62 13.66
C LEU A 418 -38.80 -0.65 14.80
N ALA A 419 -39.58 0.42 14.98
CA ALA A 419 -39.41 1.37 16.09
C ALA A 419 -39.53 0.67 17.46
N LEU A 420 -40.58 -0.14 17.65
CA LEU A 420 -40.79 -0.91 18.88
C LEU A 420 -39.65 -1.91 19.13
N ARG A 421 -39.15 -2.58 18.08
CA ARG A 421 -38.02 -3.52 18.21
C ARG A 421 -36.72 -2.81 18.63
N LEU A 422 -36.46 -1.62 18.10
CA LEU A 422 -35.28 -0.84 18.50
C LEU A 422 -35.40 -0.37 19.96
N GLN A 423 -36.59 0.10 20.38
CA GLN A 423 -36.89 0.42 21.78
C GLN A 423 -36.62 -0.76 22.71
N GLN A 424 -37.06 -1.97 22.35
CA GLN A 424 -36.80 -3.19 23.12
C GLN A 424 -35.30 -3.50 23.23
N ILE A 425 -34.54 -3.31 22.15
CA ILE A 425 -33.08 -3.50 22.16
C ILE A 425 -32.41 -2.51 23.11
N VAL A 426 -32.79 -1.23 23.05
CA VAL A 426 -32.26 -0.19 23.93
C VAL A 426 -32.56 -0.52 25.39
N ALA A 427 -33.82 -0.82 25.73
CA ALA A 427 -34.22 -1.17 27.09
C ALA A 427 -33.44 -2.39 27.62
N VAL A 428 -33.22 -3.43 26.81
CA VAL A 428 -32.43 -4.60 27.22
C VAL A 428 -30.96 -4.26 27.43
N LEU A 429 -30.38 -3.36 26.63
CA LEU A 429 -28.97 -2.98 26.74
C LEU A 429 -28.73 -2.03 27.91
N GLU A 430 -29.61 -1.06 28.15
CA GLU A 430 -29.51 -0.11 29.27
C GLU A 430 -29.74 -0.79 30.63
N ASN A 431 -30.68 -1.73 30.71
CA ASN A 431 -30.90 -2.53 31.92
C ASN A 431 -29.72 -3.48 32.23
N LYS A 432 -28.83 -3.76 31.28
CA LYS A 432 -27.60 -4.55 31.50
C LYS A 432 -26.38 -3.72 31.87
N VAL A 433 -26.43 -2.39 31.71
CA VAL A 433 -25.35 -1.47 32.10
C VAL A 433 -25.45 -1.08 33.58
N THR A 434 -26.56 -1.42 34.24
CA THR A 434 -26.85 -1.07 35.65
C THR A 434 -26.54 -2.17 36.68
N ASP A 435 -26.11 -3.36 36.25
CA ASP A 435 -25.59 -4.38 37.17
C ASP A 435 -24.06 -4.15 37.39
N PRO A 436 -23.60 -3.95 38.64
CA PRO A 436 -22.24 -3.51 38.99
C PRO A 436 -21.13 -4.54 38.75
#